data_AF-A0A5E4AJ27-F1
#
_entry.id   AF-A0A5E4AJ27-F1
#
_cell.length_a   1.000
_cell.length_b   1.000
_cell.length_c   1.000
_cell.angle_alpha   90.00
_cell.angle_beta   90.00
_cell.angle_gamma   90.00
#
_symmetry.space_group_name_H-M   'P 1'
#
loop_
_entity.id
_entity.type
_entity.pdbx_description
1 polymer ?
#
loop_
_entity_poly.entity_id
_entity_poly.type
_entity_poly.pdbx_seq_one_letter_code
_entity_poly.pdbx_strand_id
1 'polypeptide(L)'
;MYDNIAQLRFHDGDSGEKLVSAMISAEGEVMEFRKIIRAEGRVEDWMTAVLNEMRRTNRLITKEAIFRYCEDRSRVDWMLLYQGMVVLAASQVWWTWEVEDVFHKVQAGEKQAMKNYGKKMHRQIDELVTRITMSLSKNDRKKYNTVLIIDVHARDIVDSFIRGSILEAREFEWESQLRFYWDREPDQLHIRQCTGTFSYGYEYMGLNGRLVITPLTDRIYLTLTQALSMYLGGAPAGPAGTGKTETTKDLAKALGLLCVVTNCGEGMDYKAVGKIFSGLAQCGAWGCFDEFNRIDASVLSVISSQIQTIRNALIHQLATFQFEGQEITLDPRMGIFITMNPGYAGRTELPESVKALFRPVVVIVPDLQQICEIMLFSEGFLLAKVGRGHGQLGLVVHCWNQQTDPGTELVTQGSLDGLPLWSHVWTGVTVTTLGMWRHHSSIGHSLLPLPAWTPPAL
;
A
#
# COMPACT_ATOMS: atom_id res chain seq x y z
N MET A 1 8.44 14.41 -6.28
CA MET A 1 9.40 14.02 -5.21
C MET A 1 8.72 13.11 -4.20
N TYR A 2 7.56 13.50 -3.69
CA TYR A 2 6.71 12.67 -2.83
C TYR A 2 5.60 11.97 -3.63
N ASP A 3 5.00 10.89 -3.11
CA ASP A 3 3.95 10.11 -3.81
C ASP A 3 2.61 10.89 -3.88
N ASN A 4 2.03 11.24 -2.73
CA ASN A 4 0.67 11.77 -2.65
C ASN A 4 0.60 13.15 -1.94
N ILE A 5 1.63 13.97 -2.11
CA ILE A 5 1.67 15.34 -1.60
C ILE A 5 1.39 16.31 -2.75
N ALA A 6 0.32 17.11 -2.62
CA ALA A 6 -0.08 18.07 -3.63
C ALA A 6 0.61 19.42 -3.45
N GLN A 7 0.79 19.88 -2.21
CA GLN A 7 1.37 21.19 -1.95
C GLN A 7 2.04 21.28 -0.57
N LEU A 8 3.00 22.21 -0.47
CA LEU A 8 3.57 22.68 0.78
C LEU A 8 2.88 23.99 1.18
N ARG A 9 2.60 24.17 2.47
CA ARG A 9 2.06 25.43 2.96
C ARG A 9 3.21 26.38 3.30
N PHE A 10 3.21 27.54 2.64
CA PHE A 10 4.16 28.62 2.87
C PHE A 10 3.52 29.75 3.67
N HIS A 11 4.32 30.37 4.53
CA HIS A 11 4.02 31.66 5.16
C HIS A 11 5.21 32.59 5.00
N ASP A 12 4.95 33.89 5.00
CA ASP A 12 6.00 34.90 5.10
C ASP A 12 6.39 35.08 6.56
N GLY A 13 7.69 34.96 6.84
CA GLY A 13 8.25 35.32 8.13
C GLY A 13 8.39 36.83 8.31
N ASP A 14 8.71 37.27 9.52
CA ASP A 14 8.77 38.69 9.88
C ASP A 14 9.82 39.48 9.07
N SER A 15 10.83 38.80 8.52
CA SER A 15 11.87 39.39 7.66
C SER A 15 11.65 39.11 6.16
N GLY A 16 10.47 38.63 5.76
CA GLY A 16 10.12 38.34 4.37
C GLY A 16 10.63 36.99 3.85
N GLU A 17 11.15 36.14 4.73
CA GLU A 17 11.58 34.78 4.40
C GLU A 17 10.38 33.85 4.14
N LYS A 18 10.55 32.89 3.23
CA LYS A 18 9.53 31.87 2.96
C LYS A 18 9.69 30.71 3.92
N LEU A 19 8.66 30.47 4.73
CA LEU A 19 8.62 29.46 5.76
C LEU A 19 7.65 28.34 5.39
N VAL A 20 8.11 27.09 5.37
CA VAL A 20 7.28 25.91 5.17
C VAL A 20 6.78 25.40 6.52
N SER A 21 5.47 25.40 6.72
CA SER A 21 4.83 25.01 7.98
C SER A 21 4.14 23.66 7.93
N ALA A 22 3.72 23.18 6.74
CA ALA A 22 2.95 21.95 6.62
C ALA A 22 3.08 21.31 5.23
N MET A 23 2.74 20.03 5.15
CA MET A 23 2.46 19.34 3.89
C MET A 23 0.96 19.05 3.77
N ILE A 24 0.44 19.13 2.54
CA ILE A 24 -0.97 18.89 2.25
C ILE A 24 -1.06 17.80 1.17
N SER A 25 -1.79 16.72 1.48
CA SER A 25 -2.01 15.60 0.56
C SER A 25 -2.92 15.98 -0.61
N ALA A 26 -3.01 15.13 -1.63
CA ALA A 26 -3.93 15.33 -2.75
C ALA A 26 -5.41 15.37 -2.33
N GLU A 27 -5.76 14.69 -1.23
CA GLU A 27 -7.09 14.74 -0.62
C GLU A 27 -7.31 15.96 0.27
N GLY A 28 -6.30 16.80 0.48
CA GLY A 28 -6.36 17.94 1.37
C GLY A 28 -6.14 17.60 2.85
N GLU A 29 -5.63 16.39 3.16
CA GLU A 29 -5.21 16.09 4.53
C GLU A 29 -3.93 16.88 4.84
N VAL A 30 -3.90 17.56 5.99
CA VAL A 30 -2.80 18.44 6.38
C VAL A 30 -1.98 17.76 7.47
N MET A 31 -0.65 17.74 7.28
CA MET A 31 0.31 17.42 8.33
C MET A 31 1.13 18.66 8.68
N GLU A 32 0.82 19.27 9.81
CA GLU A 32 1.58 20.40 10.38
C GLU A 32 2.95 19.93 10.86
N PHE A 33 4.01 20.61 10.44
CA PHE A 33 5.35 20.31 10.91
C PHE A 33 5.53 20.72 12.37
N ARG A 34 6.25 19.88 13.12
CA ARG A 34 6.66 20.18 14.50
C ARG A 34 7.73 21.27 14.54
N LYS A 35 8.46 21.48 13.44
CA LYS A 35 9.41 22.58 13.25
C LYS A 35 9.22 23.19 11.86
N ILE A 36 9.11 24.51 11.81
CA ILE A 36 9.04 25.27 10.56
C ILE A 36 10.38 25.22 9.83
N ILE A 37 10.36 25.03 8.52
CA ILE A 37 11.56 24.95 7.67
C ILE A 37 11.67 26.20 6.80
N ARG A 38 12.86 26.79 6.73
CA ARG A 38 13.13 27.95 5.86
C ARG A 38 13.42 27.48 4.44
N ALA A 39 12.68 27.99 3.46
CA ALA A 39 12.89 27.71 2.04
C ALA A 39 13.89 28.72 1.45
N GLU A 40 15.14 28.65 1.93
CA GLU A 40 16.22 29.56 1.55
C GLU A 40 17.39 28.79 0.93
N GLY A 41 18.11 29.45 0.01
CA GLY A 41 19.28 28.86 -0.65
C GLY A 41 18.92 27.88 -1.77
N ARG A 42 19.74 26.83 -1.94
CA ARG A 42 19.56 25.85 -3.00
C ARG A 42 18.33 24.98 -2.74
N VAL A 43 17.61 24.65 -3.80
CA VAL A 43 16.35 23.89 -3.70
C VAL A 43 16.58 22.51 -3.08
N GLU A 44 17.70 21.87 -3.40
CA GLU A 44 18.02 20.55 -2.88
C GLU A 44 18.19 20.55 -1.35
N ASP A 45 18.79 21.61 -0.80
CA ASP A 45 19.11 21.70 0.63
C ASP A 45 17.84 21.85 1.47
N TRP A 46 16.99 22.81 1.14
CA TRP A 46 15.77 23.04 1.92
C TRP A 46 14.70 21.97 1.67
N MET A 47 14.62 21.38 0.48
CA MET A 47 13.74 20.23 0.23
C MET A 47 14.19 18.99 1.02
N THR A 48 15.50 18.79 1.19
CA THR A 48 16.04 17.74 2.06
C THR A 48 15.69 18.01 3.53
N ALA A 49 15.74 19.27 3.96
CA ALA A 49 15.27 19.66 5.29
C ALA A 49 13.77 19.40 5.50
N VAL A 50 12.94 19.67 4.49
CA VAL A 50 11.50 19.35 4.47
C VAL A 50 11.27 17.83 4.56
N LEU A 51 12.00 17.02 3.80
CA LEU A 51 11.92 15.55 3.86
C LEU A 51 12.25 15.02 5.26
N ASN A 52 13.34 15.51 5.86
CA ASN A 52 13.75 15.10 7.20
C ASN A 52 12.73 15.51 8.26
N GLU A 53 12.18 16.72 8.15
CA GLU A 53 11.15 17.23 9.07
C GLU A 53 9.82 16.51 8.92
N MET A 54 9.43 16.15 7.69
CA MET A 54 8.26 15.30 7.42
C MET A 54 8.39 13.96 8.16
N ARG A 55 9.51 13.25 8.01
CA ARG A 55 9.75 11.96 8.70
C ARG A 55 9.77 12.13 10.22
N ARG A 56 10.42 13.17 10.73
CA ARG A 56 10.49 13.47 12.17
C ARG A 56 9.11 13.78 12.75
N THR A 57 8.35 14.65 12.08
CA THR A 57 6.99 15.03 12.46
C THR A 57 6.08 13.81 12.46
N ASN A 58 6.09 13.01 11.39
CA ASN A 58 5.26 11.81 11.27
C ASN A 58 5.58 10.81 12.39
N ARG A 59 6.87 10.61 12.73
CA ARG A 59 7.27 9.79 13.89
C ARG A 59 6.70 10.28 15.20
N LEU A 60 6.79 11.59 15.47
CA LEU A 60 6.28 12.19 16.71
C LEU A 60 4.75 12.10 16.82
N ILE A 61 4.03 12.41 15.74
CA ILE A 61 2.57 12.31 15.70
C ILE A 61 2.14 10.84 15.86
N THR A 62 2.86 9.90 15.24
CA THR A 62 2.59 8.46 15.40
C THR A 62 2.77 8.00 16.84
N LYS A 63 3.87 8.41 17.50
CA LYS A 63 4.09 8.12 18.92
C LYS A 63 2.96 8.66 19.79
N GLU A 64 2.58 9.92 19.55
CA GLU A 64 1.51 10.59 20.29
C GLU A 64 0.17 9.88 20.10
N ALA A 65 -0.17 9.49 18.87
CA ALA A 65 -1.39 8.78 18.55
C ALA A 65 -1.46 7.41 19.25
N ILE A 66 -0.35 6.66 19.28
CA ILE A 66 -0.26 5.39 20.00
C ILE A 66 -0.46 5.61 21.50
N PHE A 67 0.21 6.62 22.08
CA PHE A 67 0.15 6.91 23.51
C PHE A 67 -1.25 7.36 23.96
N ARG A 68 -1.92 8.20 23.19
CA ARG A 68 -3.26 8.76 23.50
C ARG A 68 -4.42 7.90 23.02
N TYR A 69 -4.16 6.66 22.62
CA TYR A 69 -5.20 5.77 22.10
C TYR A 69 -6.29 5.51 23.13
N CYS A 70 -7.51 5.92 22.79
CA CYS A 70 -8.69 5.78 23.65
C CYS A 70 -8.51 6.33 25.08
N GLU A 71 -7.66 7.35 25.27
CA GLU A 71 -7.38 7.94 26.60
C GLU A 71 -8.60 8.67 27.18
N ASP A 72 -9.23 9.53 26.37
CA ASP A 72 -10.32 10.43 26.79
C ASP A 72 -11.60 10.29 25.96
N ARG A 73 -11.60 9.43 24.93
CA ARG A 73 -12.70 9.31 23.95
C ARG A 73 -12.78 7.92 23.34
N SER A 74 -13.86 7.67 22.61
CA SER A 74 -14.04 6.41 21.86
C SER A 74 -12.94 6.21 20.81
N ARG A 75 -12.67 4.95 20.43
CA ARG A 75 -11.73 4.63 19.35
C ARG A 75 -12.08 5.39 18.07
N VAL A 76 -13.36 5.44 17.73
CA VAL A 76 -13.88 6.08 16.51
C VAL A 76 -13.65 7.59 16.51
N ASP A 77 -13.79 8.26 17.65
CA ASP A 77 -13.53 9.70 17.77
C ASP A 77 -12.03 10.01 17.89
N TRP A 78 -11.24 9.10 18.48
CA TRP A 78 -9.78 9.20 18.50
C TRP A 78 -9.19 9.21 17.09
N MET A 79 -9.73 8.39 16.17
CA MET A 79 -9.28 8.37 14.76
C MET A 79 -9.42 9.74 14.05
N LEU A 80 -10.36 10.58 14.49
CA LEU A 80 -10.56 11.91 13.89
C LEU A 80 -9.47 12.91 14.29
N LEU A 81 -8.73 12.66 15.37
CA LEU A 81 -7.67 13.56 15.87
C LEU A 81 -6.39 13.52 15.04
N TYR A 82 -6.14 12.40 14.35
CA TYR A 82 -4.87 12.14 13.69
C TYR A 82 -5.05 11.89 12.18
N GLN A 83 -3.98 12.06 11.42
CA GLN A 83 -3.93 11.76 9.99
C GLN A 83 -4.20 10.27 9.75
N GLY A 84 -4.84 9.93 8.64
CA GLY A 84 -5.28 8.57 8.36
C GLY A 84 -4.15 7.54 8.34
N MET A 85 -2.99 7.88 7.76
CA MET A 85 -1.80 7.02 7.79
C MET A 85 -1.34 6.73 9.22
N VAL A 86 -1.36 7.75 10.09
CA VAL A 86 -0.98 7.62 11.51
C VAL A 86 -1.96 6.72 12.24
N VAL A 87 -3.27 6.91 12.02
CA VAL A 87 -4.34 6.09 12.61
C VAL A 87 -4.18 4.62 12.23
N LEU A 88 -3.84 4.32 10.96
CA LEU A 88 -3.62 2.96 10.50
C LEU A 88 -2.44 2.29 11.22
N ALA A 89 -1.29 2.98 11.31
CA ALA A 89 -0.11 2.46 12.00
C ALA A 89 -0.36 2.28 13.50
N ALA A 90 -0.97 3.27 14.16
CA ALA A 90 -1.26 3.20 15.59
C ALA A 90 -2.31 2.13 15.92
N SER A 91 -3.33 1.96 15.10
CA SER A 91 -4.33 0.88 15.28
C SER A 91 -3.70 -0.51 15.16
N GLN A 92 -2.73 -0.67 14.26
CA GLN A 92 -1.99 -1.92 14.09
C GLN A 92 -1.08 -2.25 15.29
N VAL A 93 -0.46 -1.24 15.90
CA VAL A 93 0.31 -1.42 17.16
C VAL A 93 -0.60 -1.93 18.27
N TRP A 94 -1.77 -1.32 18.44
CA TRP A 94 -2.72 -1.74 19.46
C TRP A 94 -3.31 -3.12 19.18
N TRP A 95 -3.64 -3.44 17.92
CA TRP A 95 -4.08 -4.78 17.56
C TRP A 95 -3.01 -5.84 17.87
N THR A 96 -1.75 -5.56 17.52
CA THR A 96 -0.61 -6.45 17.83
C THR A 96 -0.52 -6.71 19.34
N TRP A 97 -0.51 -5.64 20.13
CA TRP A 97 -0.42 -5.75 21.59
C TRP A 97 -1.63 -6.46 22.20
N GLU A 98 -2.86 -6.15 21.77
CA GLU A 98 -4.08 -6.76 22.31
C GLU A 98 -4.16 -8.26 22.01
N VAL A 99 -3.71 -8.71 20.83
CA VAL A 99 -3.63 -10.14 20.49
C VAL A 99 -2.61 -10.86 21.36
N GLU A 100 -1.42 -10.27 21.57
CA GLU A 100 -0.38 -10.87 22.41
C GLU A 100 -0.78 -10.92 23.89
N ASP A 101 -1.44 -9.88 24.40
CA ASP A 101 -2.03 -9.87 25.74
C ASP A 101 -3.10 -10.97 25.89
N VAL A 102 -3.90 -11.21 24.85
CA VAL A 102 -4.86 -12.32 24.83
C VAL A 102 -4.15 -13.67 24.90
N PHE A 103 -3.05 -13.88 24.18
CA PHE A 103 -2.24 -15.10 24.31
C PHE A 103 -1.70 -15.28 25.74
N HIS A 104 -1.20 -14.22 26.38
CA HIS A 104 -0.77 -14.27 27.78
C HIS A 104 -1.91 -14.64 28.73
N LYS A 105 -3.12 -14.08 28.54
CA LYS A 105 -4.31 -14.42 29.33
C LYS A 105 -4.74 -15.88 29.17
N VAL A 106 -4.69 -16.39 27.94
CA VAL A 106 -4.96 -17.82 27.66
C VAL A 106 -3.97 -18.70 28.43
N GLN A 107 -2.67 -18.37 28.40
CA GLN A 107 -1.63 -19.09 29.16
C GLN A 107 -1.82 -18.97 30.68
N ALA A 108 -2.32 -17.84 31.17
CA ALA A 108 -2.68 -17.63 32.57
C ALA A 108 -3.96 -18.38 33.01
N GLY A 109 -4.65 -19.06 32.09
CA GLY A 109 -5.80 -19.92 32.38
C GLY A 109 -7.15 -19.39 31.88
N GLU A 110 -7.20 -18.19 31.30
CA GLU A 110 -8.42 -17.61 30.73
C GLU A 110 -8.73 -18.19 29.34
N LYS A 111 -9.20 -19.44 29.30
CA LYS A 111 -9.46 -20.18 28.04
C LYS A 111 -10.43 -19.52 27.07
N GLN A 112 -11.23 -18.56 27.51
CA GLN A 112 -12.19 -17.82 26.67
C GLN A 112 -11.69 -16.44 26.22
N ALA A 113 -10.46 -16.04 26.58
CA ALA A 113 -9.92 -14.72 26.28
C ALA A 113 -9.96 -14.40 24.77
N MET A 114 -9.52 -15.34 23.92
CA MET A 114 -9.53 -15.16 22.46
C MET A 114 -10.96 -14.98 21.90
N LYS A 115 -11.92 -15.77 22.38
CA LYS A 115 -13.33 -15.65 21.98
C LYS A 115 -13.96 -14.33 22.42
N ASN A 116 -13.63 -13.88 23.63
CA ASN A 116 -14.10 -12.59 24.15
C ASN A 116 -13.49 -11.42 23.37
N TYR A 117 -12.22 -11.54 22.99
CA TYR A 117 -11.54 -10.57 22.13
C TYR A 117 -12.16 -10.51 20.73
N GLY A 118 -12.44 -11.67 20.11
CA GLY A 118 -13.18 -11.73 18.84
C GLY A 118 -14.52 -11.00 18.90
N LYS A 119 -15.30 -11.17 19.98
CA LYS A 119 -16.55 -10.40 20.20
C LYS A 119 -16.32 -8.89 20.32
N LYS A 120 -15.25 -8.47 21.01
CA LYS A 120 -14.86 -7.06 21.12
C LYS A 120 -14.55 -6.48 19.73
N MET A 121 -13.80 -7.18 18.89
CA MET A 121 -13.48 -6.74 17.53
C MET A 121 -14.73 -6.58 16.67
N HIS A 122 -15.66 -7.53 16.73
CA HIS A 122 -16.95 -7.42 16.03
C HIS A 122 -17.71 -6.16 16.44
N ARG A 123 -17.81 -5.88 17.75
CA ARG A 123 -18.45 -4.66 18.25
C ARG A 123 -17.75 -3.39 17.76
N GLN A 124 -16.41 -3.35 17.77
CA GLN A 124 -15.65 -2.20 17.28
C GLN A 124 -15.86 -1.95 15.77
N ILE A 125 -15.99 -3.03 14.99
CA ILE A 125 -16.35 -2.94 13.56
C ILE A 125 -17.77 -2.39 13.39
N ASP A 126 -18.74 -2.90 14.16
CA ASP A 126 -20.14 -2.43 14.09
C ASP A 126 -20.26 -0.94 14.47
N GLU A 127 -19.52 -0.49 15.49
CA GLU A 127 -19.41 0.92 15.88
C GLU A 127 -18.85 1.79 14.73
N LEU A 128 -17.79 1.31 14.06
CA LEU A 128 -17.18 2.01 12.93
C LEU A 128 -18.11 2.10 11.72
N VAL A 129 -18.79 1.00 11.37
CA VAL A 129 -19.78 0.98 10.28
C VAL A 129 -20.93 1.92 10.58
N THR A 130 -21.45 1.90 11.82
CA THR A 130 -22.50 2.83 12.25
C THR A 130 -22.05 4.27 12.06
N ARG A 131 -20.80 4.60 12.42
CA ARG A 131 -20.25 5.95 12.23
C ARG A 131 -20.17 6.36 10.76
N ILE A 132 -19.78 5.46 9.86
CA ILE A 132 -19.65 5.73 8.41
C ILE A 132 -20.99 6.15 7.79
N THR A 133 -22.11 5.61 8.30
CA THR A 133 -23.47 5.97 7.82
C THR A 133 -23.91 7.37 8.25
N MET A 134 -23.19 8.03 9.17
CA MET A 134 -23.48 9.40 9.60
C MET A 134 -22.91 10.44 8.62
N SER A 135 -23.27 11.71 8.85
CA SER A 135 -22.67 12.83 8.13
C SER A 135 -21.19 12.99 8.52
N LEU A 136 -20.31 12.89 7.53
CA LEU A 136 -18.85 12.98 7.68
C LEU A 136 -18.27 13.76 6.50
N SER A 137 -17.10 14.37 6.70
CA SER A 137 -16.32 14.89 5.58
C SER A 137 -15.88 13.74 4.66
N LYS A 138 -15.58 14.05 3.39
CA LYS A 138 -15.06 13.06 2.44
C LYS A 138 -13.79 12.38 2.95
N ASN A 139 -12.91 13.13 3.62
CA ASN A 139 -11.65 12.61 4.16
C ASN A 139 -11.89 11.72 5.39
N ASP A 140 -12.79 12.11 6.29
CA ASP A 140 -13.10 11.30 7.47
C ASP A 140 -13.78 9.99 7.08
N ARG A 141 -14.71 10.04 6.11
CA ARG A 141 -15.30 8.82 5.55
C ARG A 141 -14.25 7.91 4.92
N LYS A 142 -13.38 8.45 4.05
CA LYS A 142 -12.28 7.68 3.44
C LYS A 142 -11.36 7.09 4.52
N LYS A 143 -11.13 7.80 5.62
CA LYS A 143 -10.30 7.36 6.75
C LYS A 143 -10.92 6.15 7.42
N TYR A 144 -12.19 6.23 7.78
CA TYR A 144 -12.92 5.11 8.38
C TYR A 144 -13.02 3.92 7.43
N ASN A 145 -13.34 4.12 6.14
CA ASN A 145 -13.40 3.03 5.16
C ASN A 145 -12.05 2.31 5.07
N THR A 146 -10.94 3.06 5.10
CA THR A 146 -9.59 2.50 5.03
C THR A 146 -9.23 1.72 6.29
N VAL A 147 -9.56 2.24 7.48
CA VAL A 147 -9.36 1.50 8.74
C VAL A 147 -10.22 0.24 8.79
N LEU A 148 -11.46 0.32 8.30
CA LEU A 148 -12.40 -0.79 8.28
C LEU A 148 -11.92 -1.96 7.42
N ILE A 149 -11.29 -1.69 6.26
CA ILE A 149 -10.66 -2.74 5.43
C ILE A 149 -9.64 -3.54 6.27
N ILE A 150 -8.80 -2.83 7.02
CA ILE A 150 -7.75 -3.43 7.84
C ILE A 150 -8.34 -4.17 9.06
N ASP A 151 -9.34 -3.58 9.73
CA ASP A 151 -10.00 -4.19 10.89
C ASP A 151 -10.76 -5.48 10.51
N VAL A 152 -11.39 -5.51 9.34
CA VAL A 152 -12.08 -6.71 8.81
C VAL A 152 -11.09 -7.85 8.61
N HIS A 153 -9.93 -7.56 8.02
CA HIS A 153 -8.85 -8.53 7.85
C HIS A 153 -8.30 -9.01 9.22
N ALA A 154 -8.02 -8.09 10.14
CA ALA A 154 -7.57 -8.39 11.49
C ALA A 154 -8.57 -9.28 12.28
N ARG A 155 -9.88 -9.01 12.11
CA ARG A 155 -10.94 -9.86 12.67
C ARG A 155 -10.93 -11.25 12.04
N ASP A 156 -10.81 -11.37 10.72
CA ASP A 156 -10.78 -12.68 10.05
C ASP A 156 -9.61 -13.55 10.50
N ILE A 157 -8.45 -12.94 10.78
CA ILE A 157 -7.30 -13.60 11.41
C ILE A 157 -7.68 -14.13 12.80
N VAL A 158 -8.23 -13.28 13.67
CA VAL A 158 -8.62 -13.69 15.03
C VAL A 158 -9.71 -14.76 15.01
N ASP A 159 -10.68 -14.67 14.12
CA ASP A 159 -11.70 -15.70 13.94
C ASP A 159 -11.08 -17.02 13.45
N SER A 160 -10.03 -16.96 12.63
CA SER A 160 -9.26 -18.13 12.23
C SER A 160 -8.50 -18.74 13.42
N PHE A 161 -7.95 -17.92 14.32
CA PHE A 161 -7.28 -18.40 15.53
C PHE A 161 -8.26 -19.11 16.47
N ILE A 162 -9.49 -18.60 16.60
CA ILE A 162 -10.55 -19.25 17.38
C ILE A 162 -10.93 -20.60 16.77
N ARG A 163 -11.08 -20.69 15.45
CA ARG A 163 -11.42 -21.96 14.77
C ARG A 163 -10.27 -22.96 14.80
N GLY A 164 -9.04 -22.48 14.58
CA GLY A 164 -7.82 -23.27 14.54
C GLY A 164 -7.27 -23.63 15.93
N SER A 165 -7.82 -23.04 17.00
CA SER A 165 -7.30 -23.17 18.36
C SER A 165 -5.82 -22.77 18.46
N ILE A 166 -5.49 -21.60 17.87
CA ILE A 166 -4.17 -20.96 17.99
C ILE A 166 -4.12 -20.25 19.34
N LEU A 167 -3.21 -20.65 20.22
CA LEU A 167 -3.20 -20.28 21.65
C LEU A 167 -1.91 -19.61 22.11
N GLU A 168 -0.86 -19.56 21.28
CA GLU A 168 0.42 -18.98 21.66
C GLU A 168 1.05 -18.10 20.56
N ALA A 169 1.79 -17.08 20.99
CA ALA A 169 2.41 -16.11 20.08
C ALA A 169 3.58 -16.67 19.24
N ARG A 170 4.05 -17.89 19.51
CA ARG A 170 5.09 -18.57 18.70
C ARG A 170 4.51 -19.43 17.58
N GLU A 171 3.19 -19.56 17.49
CA GLU A 171 2.56 -20.28 16.39
C GLU A 171 2.72 -19.51 15.08
N PHE A 172 2.97 -20.26 14.00
CA PHE A 172 3.26 -19.70 12.68
C PHE A 172 2.12 -18.81 12.17
N GLU A 173 0.88 -19.15 12.50
CA GLU A 173 -0.32 -18.40 12.16
C GLU A 173 -0.27 -16.97 12.69
N TRP A 174 0.33 -16.74 13.87
CA TRP A 174 0.58 -15.39 14.38
C TRP A 174 1.87 -14.79 13.83
N GLU A 175 2.96 -15.57 13.81
CA GLU A 175 4.25 -15.07 13.34
C GLU A 175 4.23 -14.62 11.87
N SER A 176 3.42 -15.27 11.04
CA SER A 176 3.22 -14.94 9.63
C SER A 176 2.45 -13.63 9.40
N GLN A 177 1.83 -13.05 10.44
CA GLN A 177 1.16 -11.76 10.33
C GLN A 177 2.15 -10.59 10.40
N LEU A 178 1.78 -9.49 9.76
CA LEU A 178 2.52 -8.23 9.82
C LEU A 178 2.24 -7.54 11.16
N ARG A 179 3.19 -7.58 12.09
CA ARG A 179 3.00 -7.13 13.48
C ARG A 179 3.76 -5.83 13.74
N PHE A 180 3.12 -4.89 14.43
CA PHE A 180 3.65 -3.53 14.62
C PHE A 180 4.00 -3.28 16.09
N TYR A 181 5.23 -2.83 16.34
CA TYR A 181 5.76 -2.61 17.68
C TYR A 181 6.37 -1.22 17.81
N TRP A 182 5.99 -0.48 18.83
CA TRP A 182 6.74 0.71 19.22
C TRP A 182 7.86 0.32 20.18
N ASP A 183 9.10 0.30 19.68
CA ASP A 183 10.27 -0.02 20.50
C ASP A 183 10.76 1.24 21.22
N ARG A 184 10.88 1.18 22.56
CA ARG A 184 11.31 2.31 23.40
C ARG A 184 12.73 2.80 23.09
N GLU A 185 13.60 1.88 22.71
CA GLU A 185 14.94 2.14 22.21
C GLU A 185 15.03 1.44 20.84
N PRO A 186 15.17 2.16 19.72
CA PRO A 186 15.61 3.56 19.56
C PRO A 186 14.47 4.59 19.49
N ASP A 187 13.28 4.31 20.07
CA ASP A 187 12.09 5.17 20.05
C ASP A 187 11.48 5.33 18.64
N GLN A 188 11.16 4.18 18.04
CA GLN A 188 10.56 4.10 16.71
C GLN A 188 9.67 2.87 16.55
N LEU A 189 8.88 2.91 15.49
CA LEU A 189 7.99 1.85 15.06
C LEU A 189 8.78 0.82 14.23
N HIS A 190 8.69 -0.43 14.63
CA HIS A 190 9.18 -1.58 13.87
C HIS A 190 8.02 -2.48 13.47
N ILE A 191 8.19 -3.10 12.31
CA ILE A 191 7.29 -4.12 11.79
C ILE A 191 8.03 -5.45 11.83
N ARG A 192 7.40 -6.50 12.35
CA ARG A 192 7.95 -7.85 12.37
C ARG A 192 7.03 -8.80 11.64
N GLN A 193 7.61 -9.67 10.81
CA GLN A 193 6.90 -10.75 10.14
C GLN A 193 7.85 -11.93 10.00
N CYS A 194 7.45 -13.09 10.53
CA CYS A 194 8.33 -14.24 10.76
C CYS A 194 9.65 -13.78 11.41
N THR A 195 10.79 -14.08 10.79
CA THR A 195 12.12 -13.70 11.26
C THR A 195 12.55 -12.30 10.82
N GLY A 196 11.81 -11.65 9.94
CA GLY A 196 12.10 -10.32 9.43
C GLY A 196 11.70 -9.22 10.43
N THR A 197 12.58 -8.23 10.60
CA THR A 197 12.31 -6.99 11.33
C THR A 197 12.64 -5.81 10.44
N PHE A 198 11.69 -4.89 10.31
CA PHE A 198 11.76 -3.74 9.40
C PHE A 198 11.49 -2.46 10.17
N SER A 199 12.29 -1.42 9.94
CA SER A 199 12.02 -0.09 10.48
C SER A 199 10.94 0.61 9.66
N TYR A 200 9.99 1.25 10.32
CA TYR A 200 8.97 2.05 9.63
C TYR A 200 9.62 3.26 8.94
N GLY A 201 9.22 3.55 7.71
CA GLY A 201 9.86 4.56 6.87
C GLY A 201 9.50 6.00 7.21
N TYR A 202 8.31 6.21 7.79
CA TYR A 202 7.73 7.53 8.09
C TYR A 202 7.56 8.46 6.89
N GLU A 203 7.54 7.93 5.67
CA GLU A 203 7.25 8.69 4.47
C GLU A 203 5.77 9.10 4.45
N TYR A 204 5.46 10.39 4.55
CA TYR A 204 4.06 10.82 4.59
C TYR A 204 3.42 10.74 3.21
N MET A 205 2.37 9.92 3.09
CA MET A 205 1.66 9.66 1.82
C MET A 205 0.19 10.09 1.89
N GLY A 206 -0.21 10.87 2.91
CA GLY A 206 -1.61 11.21 3.13
C GLY A 206 -2.53 9.99 3.24
N LEU A 207 -3.82 10.21 2.96
CA LEU A 207 -4.83 9.14 2.99
C LEU A 207 -4.93 8.44 1.62
N ASN A 208 -3.88 7.71 1.24
CA ASN A 208 -3.78 7.02 -0.05
C ASN A 208 -4.37 5.59 -0.04
N GLY A 209 -5.56 5.40 0.55
CA GLY A 209 -6.31 4.13 0.58
C GLY A 209 -5.52 2.90 1.06
N ARG A 210 -6.18 1.73 1.11
CA ARG A 210 -5.52 0.43 1.32
C ARG A 210 -6.14 -0.60 0.39
N LEU A 211 -5.30 -1.51 -0.10
CA LEU A 211 -5.78 -2.66 -0.85
C LEU A 211 -6.56 -3.58 0.10
N VAL A 212 -7.64 -4.20 -0.39
CA VAL A 212 -8.34 -5.22 0.39
C VAL A 212 -7.42 -6.43 0.53
N ILE A 213 -7.14 -6.80 1.77
CA ILE A 213 -6.23 -7.91 2.08
C ILE A 213 -7.00 -9.23 2.01
N THR A 214 -6.56 -10.11 1.12
CA THR A 214 -7.05 -11.46 0.90
C THR A 214 -5.95 -12.48 1.24
N PRO A 215 -6.27 -13.78 1.39
CA PRO A 215 -5.25 -14.81 1.59
C PRO A 215 -4.17 -14.85 0.50
N LEU A 216 -4.48 -14.38 -0.71
CA LEU A 216 -3.49 -14.26 -1.79
C LEU A 216 -2.50 -13.13 -1.51
N THR A 217 -2.99 -11.94 -1.14
CA THR A 217 -2.12 -10.79 -0.83
C THR A 217 -1.29 -11.03 0.42
N ASP A 218 -1.82 -11.74 1.42
CA ASP A 218 -1.05 -12.13 2.62
C ASP A 218 0.16 -13.00 2.27
N ARG A 219 -0.02 -13.99 1.39
CA ARG A 219 1.08 -14.83 0.90
C ARG A 219 2.13 -14.04 0.14
N ILE A 220 1.69 -13.04 -0.63
CA ILE A 220 2.61 -12.12 -1.30
C ILE A 220 3.38 -11.31 -0.26
N TYR A 221 2.71 -10.72 0.73
CA TYR A 221 3.36 -9.95 1.80
C TYR A 221 4.41 -10.79 2.51
N LEU A 222 4.03 -11.98 2.97
CA LEU A 222 4.92 -12.92 3.64
C LEU A 222 6.14 -13.28 2.79
N THR A 223 5.95 -13.55 1.50
CA THR A 223 7.07 -13.93 0.64
C THR A 223 7.99 -12.75 0.35
N LEU A 224 7.43 -11.54 0.18
CA LEU A 224 8.20 -10.32 -0.08
C LEU A 224 9.01 -9.90 1.15
N THR A 225 8.42 -9.90 2.34
CA THR A 225 9.14 -9.57 3.58
C THR A 225 10.21 -10.62 3.89
N GLN A 226 9.92 -11.90 3.68
CA GLN A 226 10.93 -12.96 3.83
C GLN A 226 12.08 -12.79 2.81
N ALA A 227 11.81 -12.34 1.58
CA ALA A 227 12.85 -12.05 0.61
C ALA A 227 13.77 -10.91 1.10
N LEU A 228 13.18 -9.82 1.60
CA LEU A 228 13.93 -8.68 2.14
C LEU A 228 14.78 -9.07 3.35
N SER A 229 14.29 -9.93 4.25
CA SER A 229 15.09 -10.41 5.40
C SER A 229 16.29 -11.26 4.99
N MET A 230 16.33 -11.74 3.73
CA MET A 230 17.44 -12.47 3.13
C MET A 230 18.27 -11.58 2.16
N TYR A 231 18.03 -10.27 2.14
CA TYR A 231 18.65 -9.31 1.21
C TYR A 231 18.44 -9.69 -0.27
N LEU A 232 17.29 -10.29 -0.59
CA LEU A 232 16.86 -10.62 -1.94
C LEU A 232 15.74 -9.69 -2.38
N GLY A 233 15.59 -9.52 -3.69
CA GLY A 233 14.41 -8.89 -4.26
C GLY A 233 13.21 -9.83 -4.28
N GLY A 234 12.02 -9.28 -4.54
CA GLY A 234 10.81 -10.08 -4.77
C GLY A 234 10.39 -10.11 -6.25
N ALA A 235 9.93 -11.27 -6.73
CA ALA A 235 9.47 -11.44 -8.10
C ALA A 235 8.02 -11.98 -8.19
N PRO A 236 6.99 -11.15 -7.93
CA PRO A 236 5.61 -11.49 -8.25
C PRO A 236 5.42 -11.76 -9.75
N ALA A 237 4.91 -12.94 -10.08
CA ALA A 237 4.69 -13.40 -11.45
C ALA A 237 3.29 -13.97 -11.61
N GLY A 238 2.60 -13.59 -12.68
CA GLY A 238 1.23 -14.02 -12.94
C GLY A 238 0.57 -13.23 -14.07
N PRO A 239 -0.67 -13.58 -14.47
CA PRO A 239 -1.39 -12.89 -15.55
C PRO A 239 -1.52 -11.38 -15.34
N ALA A 240 -1.74 -10.63 -16.42
CA ALA A 240 -2.00 -9.18 -16.31
C ALA A 240 -3.25 -8.91 -15.46
N GLY A 241 -3.25 -7.81 -14.70
CA GLY A 241 -4.40 -7.41 -13.88
C GLY A 241 -4.61 -8.17 -12.58
N THR A 242 -3.69 -9.06 -12.16
CA THR A 242 -3.82 -9.83 -10.91
C THR A 242 -3.31 -9.11 -9.65
N GLY A 243 -3.05 -7.80 -9.71
CA GLY A 243 -2.69 -7.00 -8.52
C GLY A 243 -1.23 -7.09 -8.07
N LYS A 244 -0.30 -7.53 -8.93
CA LYS A 244 1.13 -7.74 -8.58
C LYS A 244 1.82 -6.46 -8.10
N THR A 245 1.69 -5.40 -8.87
CA THR A 245 2.30 -4.09 -8.62
C THR A 245 1.60 -3.40 -7.45
N GLU A 246 0.28 -3.50 -7.39
CA GLU A 246 -0.58 -2.91 -6.38
C GLU A 246 -0.32 -3.53 -5.00
N THR A 247 -0.15 -4.85 -4.94
CA THR A 247 0.20 -5.55 -3.68
C THR A 247 1.58 -5.13 -3.20
N THR A 248 2.57 -5.01 -4.09
CA THR A 248 3.91 -4.52 -3.73
C THR A 248 3.86 -3.08 -3.23
N LYS A 249 3.08 -2.20 -3.88
CA LYS A 249 2.87 -0.82 -3.46
C LYS A 249 2.13 -0.72 -2.12
N ASP A 250 1.12 -1.56 -1.88
CA ASP A 250 0.39 -1.55 -0.61
C ASP A 250 1.24 -2.08 0.55
N LEU A 251 2.13 -3.05 0.30
CA LEU A 251 3.12 -3.46 1.31
C LEU A 251 4.07 -2.31 1.66
N ALA A 252 4.61 -1.60 0.66
CA ALA A 252 5.47 -0.43 0.91
C ALA A 252 4.74 0.65 1.74
N LYS A 253 3.47 0.92 1.42
CA LYS A 253 2.60 1.80 2.23
C LYS A 253 2.46 1.30 3.66
N ALA A 254 2.31 -0.01 3.86
CA ALA A 254 2.23 -0.63 5.18
C ALA A 254 3.50 -0.40 6.02
N LEU A 255 4.67 -0.38 5.36
CA LEU A 255 5.96 -0.09 5.99
C LEU A 255 6.27 1.42 6.04
N GLY A 256 5.41 2.28 5.51
CA GLY A 256 5.63 3.73 5.45
C GLY A 256 6.78 4.13 4.53
N LEU A 257 6.99 3.40 3.43
CA LEU A 257 8.06 3.60 2.45
C LEU A 257 7.50 4.04 1.09
N LEU A 258 8.26 4.92 0.41
CA LEU A 258 7.97 5.29 -0.97
C LEU A 258 8.24 4.09 -1.90
N CYS A 259 7.27 3.75 -2.75
CA CYS A 259 7.44 2.75 -3.81
C CYS A 259 7.36 3.43 -5.18
N VAL A 260 8.49 3.46 -5.88
CA VAL A 260 8.61 3.98 -7.24
C VAL A 260 8.34 2.85 -8.21
N VAL A 261 7.24 2.95 -8.95
CA VAL A 261 6.89 1.99 -10.00
C VAL A 261 7.48 2.47 -11.32
N THR A 262 8.28 1.63 -11.97
CA THR A 262 8.87 1.91 -13.29
C THR A 262 8.41 0.84 -14.25
N ASN A 263 7.71 1.22 -15.32
CA ASN A 263 7.37 0.28 -16.38
C ASN A 263 8.60 0.04 -17.28
N CYS A 264 8.97 -1.23 -17.45
CA CYS A 264 10.10 -1.64 -18.25
C CYS A 264 9.67 -1.92 -19.69
N GLY A 265 10.31 -1.23 -20.63
CA GLY A 265 10.18 -1.50 -22.07
C GLY A 265 11.48 -2.00 -22.70
N GLU A 266 11.41 -2.40 -23.97
CA GLU A 266 12.55 -2.89 -24.75
C GLU A 266 13.70 -1.87 -24.89
N GLY A 267 13.39 -0.56 -24.77
CA GLY A 267 14.38 0.51 -24.82
C GLY A 267 15.06 0.86 -23.49
N MET A 268 14.84 0.09 -22.42
CA MET A 268 15.47 0.33 -21.12
C MET A 268 16.96 -0.03 -21.15
N ASP A 269 17.82 0.96 -20.87
CA ASP A 269 19.27 0.79 -20.78
C ASP A 269 19.74 0.57 -19.33
N TYR A 270 20.82 -0.20 -19.14
CA TYR A 270 21.41 -0.49 -17.83
C TYR A 270 21.88 0.79 -17.11
N LYS A 271 22.25 1.85 -17.87
CA LYS A 271 22.62 3.14 -17.28
C LYS A 271 21.44 3.86 -16.65
N ALA A 272 20.26 3.76 -17.27
CA ALA A 272 19.04 4.34 -16.74
C ALA A 272 18.61 3.59 -15.47
N VAL A 273 18.63 2.25 -15.51
CA VAL A 273 18.35 1.40 -14.35
C VAL A 273 19.35 1.63 -13.22
N GLY A 274 20.64 1.76 -13.52
CA GLY A 274 21.68 2.09 -12.55
C GLY A 274 21.41 3.42 -11.84
N LYS A 275 21.01 4.47 -12.56
CA LYS A 275 20.61 5.75 -11.93
C LYS A 275 19.41 5.60 -11.01
N ILE A 276 18.40 4.81 -11.41
CA ILE A 276 17.24 4.53 -10.57
C ILE A 276 17.68 3.80 -9.29
N PHE A 277 18.49 2.74 -9.41
CA PHE A 277 19.00 2.01 -8.25
C PHE A 277 19.83 2.88 -7.31
N SER A 278 20.70 3.74 -7.84
CA SER A 278 21.45 4.71 -7.05
C SER A 278 20.53 5.64 -6.25
N GLY A 279 19.45 6.13 -6.87
CA GLY A 279 18.44 6.94 -6.19
C GLY A 279 17.67 6.16 -5.12
N LEU A 280 17.27 4.92 -5.40
CA LEU A 280 16.55 4.07 -4.45
C LEU A 280 17.42 3.73 -3.22
N ALA A 281 18.70 3.40 -3.45
CA ALA A 281 19.65 3.07 -2.39
C ALA A 281 19.89 4.24 -1.43
N GLN A 282 20.07 5.46 -1.96
CA GLN A 282 20.31 6.65 -1.14
C GLN A 282 19.05 7.12 -0.39
N CYS A 283 17.86 6.91 -0.98
CA CYS A 283 16.59 7.35 -0.39
C CYS A 283 15.97 6.34 0.60
N GLY A 284 16.37 5.06 0.53
CA GLY A 284 15.71 3.96 1.23
C GLY A 284 14.34 3.64 0.68
N ALA A 285 14.13 3.89 -0.61
CA ALA A 285 12.85 3.67 -1.29
C ALA A 285 12.78 2.29 -1.93
N TRP A 286 11.56 1.84 -2.23
CA TRP A 286 11.31 0.61 -2.97
C TRP A 286 11.19 0.91 -4.46
N GLY A 287 11.79 0.06 -5.29
CA GLY A 287 11.62 0.07 -6.73
C GLY A 287 10.80 -1.13 -7.17
N CYS A 288 9.65 -0.89 -7.80
CA CYS A 288 8.86 -1.94 -8.45
C CYS A 288 8.98 -1.81 -9.96
N PHE A 289 9.74 -2.71 -10.58
CA PHE A 289 9.99 -2.72 -12.01
C PHE A 289 8.95 -3.59 -12.69
N ASP A 290 7.96 -2.92 -13.26
CA ASP A 290 6.83 -3.56 -13.91
C ASP A 290 7.24 -4.09 -15.29
N GLU A 291 6.77 -5.28 -15.65
CA GLU A 291 7.09 -5.88 -16.96
C GLU A 291 8.60 -6.11 -17.19
N PHE A 292 9.36 -6.41 -16.13
CA PHE A 292 10.82 -6.50 -16.15
C PHE A 292 11.38 -7.48 -17.21
N ASN A 293 10.60 -8.50 -17.56
CA ASN A 293 10.91 -9.48 -18.60
C ASN A 293 10.73 -8.96 -20.05
N ARG A 294 10.55 -7.64 -20.25
CA ARG A 294 10.64 -6.97 -21.55
C ARG A 294 12.02 -6.40 -21.85
N ILE A 295 12.90 -6.35 -20.84
CA ILE A 295 14.27 -5.90 -21.02
C ILE A 295 15.05 -6.98 -21.76
N ASP A 296 15.92 -6.56 -22.68
CA ASP A 296 16.80 -7.47 -23.41
C ASP A 296 17.69 -8.28 -22.46
N ALA A 297 17.92 -9.55 -22.79
CA ALA A 297 18.67 -10.47 -21.95
C ALA A 297 20.12 -10.01 -21.70
N SER A 298 20.75 -9.32 -22.66
CA SER A 298 22.11 -8.78 -22.50
C SER A 298 22.14 -7.66 -21.45
N VAL A 299 21.13 -6.79 -21.44
CA VAL A 299 20.98 -5.70 -20.47
C VAL A 299 20.66 -6.24 -19.08
N LEU A 300 19.78 -7.25 -19.00
CA LEU A 300 19.46 -7.95 -17.75
C LEU A 300 20.70 -8.54 -17.06
N SER A 301 21.65 -9.05 -17.85
CA SER A 301 22.92 -9.57 -17.31
C SER A 301 23.73 -8.48 -16.59
N VAL A 302 23.82 -7.27 -17.17
CA VAL A 302 24.50 -6.13 -16.53
C VAL A 302 23.75 -5.67 -15.29
N ILE A 303 22.42 -5.58 -15.37
CA ILE A 303 21.56 -5.23 -14.23
C ILE A 303 21.72 -6.23 -13.08
N SER A 304 21.93 -7.53 -13.36
CA SER A 304 22.19 -8.53 -12.33
C SER A 304 23.45 -8.22 -11.51
N SER A 305 24.51 -7.73 -12.16
CA SER A 305 25.74 -7.28 -11.50
C SER A 305 25.48 -6.06 -10.60
N GLN A 306 24.70 -5.09 -11.08
CA GLN A 306 24.32 -3.91 -10.31
C GLN A 306 23.55 -4.29 -9.03
N ILE A 307 22.54 -5.15 -9.15
CA ILE A 307 21.76 -5.65 -8.01
C ILE A 307 22.65 -6.43 -7.04
N GLN A 308 23.57 -7.27 -7.55
CA GLN A 308 24.49 -8.02 -6.71
C GLN A 308 25.43 -7.11 -5.91
N THR A 309 25.91 -6.01 -6.49
CA THR A 309 26.74 -5.00 -5.78
C THR A 309 25.97 -4.38 -4.62
N ILE A 310 24.72 -3.97 -4.85
CA ILE A 310 23.83 -3.42 -3.81
C ILE A 310 23.56 -4.45 -2.73
N ARG A 311 23.21 -5.68 -3.12
CA ARG A 311 22.95 -6.78 -2.20
C ARG A 311 24.17 -7.06 -1.30
N ASN A 312 25.37 -7.07 -1.87
CA ASN A 312 26.59 -7.26 -1.08
C ASN A 312 26.76 -6.13 -0.06
N ALA A 313 26.49 -4.88 -0.43
CA ALA A 313 26.55 -3.76 0.50
C ALA A 313 25.51 -3.88 1.63
N LEU A 314 24.29 -4.35 1.33
CA LEU A 314 23.25 -4.63 2.32
C LEU A 314 23.66 -5.75 3.30
N ILE A 315 24.19 -6.86 2.78
CA ILE A 315 24.66 -8.00 3.60
C ILE A 315 25.76 -7.56 4.58
N HIS A 316 26.68 -6.71 4.13
CA HIS A 316 27.78 -6.18 4.96
C HIS A 316 27.37 -4.95 5.78
N GLN A 317 26.10 -4.52 5.70
CA GLN A 317 25.56 -3.38 6.44
C GLN A 317 26.38 -2.10 6.26
N LEU A 318 26.84 -1.85 5.03
CA LEU A 318 27.64 -0.67 4.71
C LEU A 318 26.77 0.59 4.73
N ALA A 319 27.29 1.69 5.29
CA ALA A 319 26.63 3.00 5.24
C ALA A 319 26.88 3.72 3.90
N THR A 320 28.04 3.47 3.28
CA THR A 320 28.41 3.94 1.94
C THR A 320 29.07 2.82 1.15
N PHE A 321 28.93 2.84 -0.17
CA PHE A 321 29.56 1.84 -1.05
C PHE A 321 29.82 2.42 -2.45
N GLN A 322 30.73 1.79 -3.19
CA GLN A 322 31.02 2.13 -4.58
C GLN A 322 29.98 1.49 -5.50
N PHE A 323 29.30 2.32 -6.29
CA PHE A 323 28.27 1.90 -7.24
C PHE A 323 28.38 2.69 -8.54
N GLU A 324 28.49 2.00 -9.68
CA GLU A 324 28.64 2.61 -11.01
C GLU A 324 29.76 3.69 -11.08
N GLY A 325 30.85 3.48 -10.34
CA GLY A 325 32.01 4.39 -10.29
C GLY A 325 31.85 5.61 -9.37
N GLN A 326 30.81 5.65 -8.54
CA GLN A 326 30.58 6.71 -7.56
C GLN A 326 30.37 6.12 -6.16
N GLU A 327 30.91 6.78 -5.14
CA GLU A 327 30.60 6.45 -3.75
C GLU A 327 29.24 7.05 -3.37
N ILE A 328 28.29 6.21 -2.97
CA ILE A 328 26.93 6.60 -2.60
C ILE A 328 26.57 6.09 -1.21
N THR A 329 25.61 6.75 -0.55
CA THR A 329 25.03 6.25 0.71
C THR A 329 24.06 5.10 0.46
N LEU A 330 23.90 4.25 1.47
CA LEU A 330 22.97 3.13 1.45
C LEU A 330 22.03 3.21 2.66
N ASP A 331 20.74 3.27 2.37
CA ASP A 331 19.69 3.09 3.36
C ASP A 331 19.20 1.63 3.33
N PRO A 332 19.31 0.88 4.44
CA PRO A 332 19.00 -0.55 4.47
C PRO A 332 17.51 -0.87 4.26
N ARG A 333 16.62 0.13 4.25
CA ARG A 333 15.19 -0.06 3.99
C ARG A 333 14.86 -0.22 2.51
N MET A 334 15.83 0.00 1.62
CA MET A 334 15.61 -0.14 0.18
C MET A 334 15.15 -1.56 -0.20
N GLY A 335 14.35 -1.66 -1.24
CA GLY A 335 13.86 -2.93 -1.76
C GLY A 335 13.73 -2.90 -3.27
N ILE A 336 14.04 -4.02 -3.92
CA ILE A 336 13.93 -4.16 -5.37
C ILE A 336 12.93 -5.27 -5.67
N PHE A 337 11.90 -4.94 -6.44
CA PHE A 337 10.84 -5.84 -6.82
C PHE A 337 10.66 -5.81 -8.33
N ILE A 338 10.39 -6.96 -8.91
CA ILE A 338 10.12 -7.11 -10.34
C ILE A 338 8.77 -7.76 -10.52
N THR A 339 7.99 -7.33 -11.50
CA THR A 339 6.78 -8.06 -11.89
C THR A 339 6.98 -8.72 -13.24
N MET A 340 6.36 -9.88 -13.41
CA MET A 340 6.43 -10.62 -14.66
C MET A 340 5.05 -11.09 -15.09
N ASN A 341 4.79 -10.98 -16.40
CA ASN A 341 3.65 -11.58 -17.08
C ASN A 341 4.18 -12.76 -17.93
N PRO A 342 4.30 -13.97 -17.36
CA PRO A 342 4.76 -15.13 -18.12
C PRO A 342 3.75 -15.52 -19.22
N GLY A 343 4.25 -16.02 -20.35
CA GLY A 343 3.41 -16.54 -21.46
C GLY A 343 2.90 -15.50 -22.46
N TYR A 344 3.18 -14.20 -22.27
CA TYR A 344 2.87 -13.17 -23.26
C TYR A 344 3.96 -13.07 -24.34
N ALA A 345 3.56 -12.76 -25.58
CA ALA A 345 4.47 -12.56 -26.70
C ALA A 345 5.43 -11.37 -26.44
N GLY A 346 6.67 -11.48 -26.93
CA GLY A 346 7.71 -10.44 -26.75
C GLY A 346 8.32 -10.41 -25.34
N ARG A 347 8.20 -11.49 -24.57
CA ARG A 347 8.78 -11.61 -23.22
C ARG A 347 9.94 -12.57 -23.21
N THR A 348 11.04 -12.17 -22.58
CA THR A 348 12.22 -13.00 -22.38
C THR A 348 12.09 -13.82 -21.11
N GLU A 349 12.68 -15.01 -21.09
CA GLU A 349 12.93 -15.67 -19.81
C GLU A 349 14.06 -14.94 -19.08
N LEU A 350 13.90 -14.76 -17.77
CA LEU A 350 14.95 -14.16 -16.97
C LEU A 350 16.21 -15.06 -16.96
N PRO A 351 17.41 -14.48 -17.15
CA PRO A 351 18.67 -15.19 -16.95
C PRO A 351 18.77 -15.78 -15.54
N GLU A 352 19.47 -16.90 -15.39
CA GLU A 352 19.60 -17.57 -14.09
C GLU A 352 20.31 -16.70 -13.05
N SER A 353 21.26 -15.88 -13.48
CA SER A 353 21.94 -14.88 -12.64
C SER A 353 20.96 -13.87 -12.03
N VAL A 354 19.91 -13.50 -12.77
CA VAL A 354 18.86 -12.61 -12.27
C VAL A 354 17.93 -13.40 -11.36
N LYS A 355 17.47 -14.58 -11.77
CA LYS A 355 16.55 -15.42 -10.96
C LYS A 355 17.10 -15.67 -9.56
N ALA A 356 18.41 -15.91 -9.42
CA ALA A 356 19.07 -16.13 -8.13
C ALA A 356 19.02 -14.93 -7.16
N LEU A 357 18.76 -13.71 -7.65
CA LEU A 357 18.66 -12.48 -6.86
C LEU A 357 17.26 -12.19 -6.35
N PHE A 358 16.26 -12.93 -6.83
CA PHE A 358 14.84 -12.69 -6.52
C PHE A 358 14.16 -13.93 -5.96
N ARG A 359 13.26 -13.73 -4.99
CA ARG A 359 12.34 -14.76 -4.53
C ARG A 359 11.07 -14.74 -5.40
N PRO A 360 10.75 -15.82 -6.14
CA PRO A 360 9.55 -15.86 -6.97
C PRO A 360 8.29 -15.95 -6.11
N VAL A 361 7.22 -15.28 -6.55
CA VAL A 361 5.88 -15.37 -5.96
C VAL A 361 4.87 -15.58 -7.07
N VAL A 362 4.09 -16.66 -7.01
CA VAL A 362 3.05 -16.91 -8.02
C VAL A 362 1.77 -16.18 -7.60
N VAL A 363 1.29 -15.30 -8.48
CA VAL A 363 0.07 -14.52 -8.28
C VAL A 363 -1.01 -15.05 -9.22
N ILE A 364 -2.02 -15.68 -8.64
CA ILE A 364 -3.18 -16.22 -9.35
C ILE A 364 -4.33 -15.20 -9.40
N VAL A 365 -5.42 -15.56 -10.06
CA VAL A 365 -6.62 -14.72 -10.13
C VAL A 365 -7.15 -14.44 -8.71
N PRO A 366 -7.38 -13.18 -8.32
CA PRO A 366 -7.87 -12.82 -7.00
C PRO A 366 -9.34 -13.23 -6.81
N ASP A 367 -9.75 -13.43 -5.56
CA ASP A 367 -11.17 -13.64 -5.21
C ASP A 367 -11.90 -12.29 -5.21
N LEU A 368 -12.49 -11.97 -6.36
CA LEU A 368 -13.19 -10.72 -6.59
C LEU A 368 -14.48 -10.60 -5.78
N GLN A 369 -15.12 -11.73 -5.47
CA GLN A 369 -16.33 -11.74 -4.67
C GLN A 369 -16.01 -11.23 -3.26
N GLN A 370 -14.98 -11.82 -2.62
CA GLN A 370 -14.53 -11.39 -1.30
C GLN A 370 -14.13 -9.90 -1.30
N ILE A 371 -13.43 -9.44 -2.33
CA ILE A 371 -13.04 -8.03 -2.46
C ILE A 371 -14.28 -7.13 -2.54
N CYS A 372 -15.26 -7.46 -3.39
CA CYS A 372 -16.48 -6.69 -3.54
C CYS A 372 -17.30 -6.64 -2.24
N GLU A 373 -17.40 -7.76 -1.53
CA GLU A 373 -18.10 -7.83 -0.24
C GLU A 373 -17.47 -6.89 0.80
N ILE A 374 -16.14 -6.89 0.90
CA ILE A 374 -15.41 -6.03 1.84
C ILE A 374 -15.55 -4.54 1.45
N MET A 375 -15.48 -4.22 0.15
CA MET A 375 -15.66 -2.85 -0.33
C MET A 375 -17.08 -2.34 -0.08
N LEU A 376 -18.11 -3.15 -0.34
CA LEU A 376 -19.49 -2.75 -0.05
C LEU A 376 -19.73 -2.63 1.45
N PHE A 377 -19.18 -3.55 2.24
CA PHE A 377 -19.25 -3.46 3.68
C PHE A 377 -18.57 -2.18 4.20
N SER A 378 -17.45 -1.77 3.61
CA SER A 378 -16.76 -0.55 4.01
C SER A 378 -17.50 0.74 3.67
N GLU A 379 -18.42 0.71 2.69
CA GLU A 379 -19.35 1.80 2.39
C GLU A 379 -20.65 1.77 3.23
N GLY A 380 -20.76 0.84 4.19
CA GLY A 380 -21.90 0.75 5.12
C GLY A 380 -23.02 -0.20 4.68
N PHE A 381 -22.81 -1.01 3.64
CA PHE A 381 -23.78 -2.04 3.23
C PHE A 381 -23.67 -3.29 4.13
N LEU A 382 -24.34 -3.24 5.28
CA LEU A 382 -24.32 -4.29 6.32
C LEU A 382 -24.72 -5.70 5.83
N LEU A 383 -25.56 -5.77 4.78
CA LEU A 383 -26.02 -7.05 4.22
C LEU A 383 -25.05 -7.68 3.22
N ALA A 384 -23.93 -7.03 2.88
CA ALA A 384 -22.98 -7.54 1.88
C ALA A 384 -22.36 -8.89 2.26
N LYS A 385 -22.18 -9.18 3.56
CA LYS A 385 -21.59 -10.42 4.07
C LYS A 385 -22.61 -11.56 4.27
N VAL A 386 -23.90 -11.23 4.32
CA VAL A 386 -24.97 -12.22 4.48
C VAL A 386 -25.38 -12.63 3.07
N GLY A 387 -25.06 -13.87 2.66
CA GLY A 387 -25.34 -14.47 1.35
C GLY A 387 -26.82 -14.55 0.92
N ARG A 388 -27.68 -13.61 1.30
CA ARG A 388 -29.04 -13.38 0.79
C ARG A 388 -29.10 -12.32 -0.32
N GLY A 389 -27.94 -11.84 -0.79
CA GLY A 389 -27.81 -10.83 -1.85
C GLY A 389 -27.35 -11.38 -3.21
N HIS A 390 -27.59 -12.67 -3.52
CA HIS A 390 -27.16 -13.29 -4.78
C HIS A 390 -27.58 -12.49 -6.03
N GLY A 391 -28.68 -11.72 -5.99
CA GLY A 391 -29.12 -10.88 -7.10
C GLY A 391 -28.28 -9.63 -7.32
N GLN A 392 -27.99 -8.83 -6.28
CA GLN A 392 -27.30 -7.54 -6.43
C GLN A 392 -25.78 -7.67 -6.48
N LEU A 393 -25.20 -8.54 -5.63
CA LEU A 393 -23.75 -8.82 -5.67
C LEU A 393 -23.39 -9.57 -6.95
N GLY A 394 -24.25 -10.52 -7.35
CA GLY A 394 -24.15 -11.22 -8.62
C GLY A 394 -24.23 -10.27 -9.81
N LEU A 395 -25.12 -9.27 -9.81
CA LEU A 395 -25.17 -8.26 -10.87
C LEU A 395 -23.90 -7.39 -10.93
N VAL A 396 -23.35 -6.99 -9.79
CA VAL A 396 -22.10 -6.19 -9.77
C VAL A 396 -20.93 -6.99 -10.32
N VAL A 397 -20.75 -8.24 -9.87
CA VAL A 397 -19.69 -9.13 -10.36
C VAL A 397 -19.92 -9.50 -11.83
N HIS A 398 -21.18 -9.71 -12.25
CA HIS A 398 -21.54 -10.05 -13.63
C HIS A 398 -21.37 -8.87 -14.59
N CYS A 399 -21.76 -7.65 -14.21
CA CYS A 399 -21.51 -6.44 -14.99
C CYS A 399 -20.00 -6.13 -15.08
N TRP A 400 -19.23 -6.46 -14.06
CA TRP A 400 -17.77 -6.28 -14.08
C TRP A 400 -17.06 -7.31 -14.98
N ASN A 401 -17.40 -8.60 -14.89
CA ASN A 401 -16.83 -9.64 -15.75
C ASN A 401 -17.12 -9.41 -17.24
N GLN A 402 -18.27 -8.80 -17.59
CA GLN A 402 -18.60 -8.46 -18.99
C GLN A 402 -17.78 -7.29 -19.56
N GLN A 403 -17.14 -6.46 -18.74
CA GLN A 403 -16.30 -5.34 -19.21
C GLN A 403 -14.84 -5.72 -19.41
N THR A 404 -14.42 -6.87 -18.89
CA THR A 404 -13.03 -7.36 -18.99
C THR A 404 -12.81 -8.35 -20.15
N ASP A 405 -13.84 -8.66 -20.93
CA ASP A 405 -13.75 -9.59 -22.07
C ASP A 405 -13.44 -8.80 -23.37
N PRO A 406 -12.37 -9.12 -24.14
CA PRO A 406 -11.93 -8.31 -25.29
C PRO A 406 -12.86 -8.31 -26.51
N GLY A 407 -14.06 -8.87 -26.42
CA GLY A 407 -14.94 -9.13 -27.56
C GLY A 407 -16.41 -8.73 -27.40
N THR A 408 -16.79 -8.01 -26.34
CA THR A 408 -18.21 -7.68 -26.09
C THR A 408 -18.50 -6.21 -26.40
N GLU A 409 -19.44 -5.96 -27.31
CA GLU A 409 -19.98 -4.62 -27.58
C GLU A 409 -20.59 -4.03 -26.30
N LEU A 410 -20.27 -2.75 -26.04
CA LEU A 410 -20.77 -1.96 -24.92
C LEU A 410 -22.30 -2.00 -24.87
N VAL A 411 -22.86 -2.59 -23.81
CA VAL A 411 -24.27 -2.36 -23.46
C VAL A 411 -24.40 -0.88 -23.07
N THR A 412 -25.18 -0.15 -23.85
CA THR A 412 -25.43 1.27 -23.67
C THR A 412 -26.11 1.57 -22.33
N GLN A 413 -25.82 2.79 -21.89
CA GLN A 413 -26.02 3.45 -20.59
C GLN A 413 -27.49 3.59 -20.11
N GLY A 414 -28.39 2.66 -20.46
CA GLY A 414 -29.85 2.86 -20.32
C GLY A 414 -30.53 2.24 -19.08
N SER A 415 -29.83 1.55 -18.18
CA SER A 415 -30.46 0.81 -17.07
C SER A 415 -30.11 1.27 -15.65
N LEU A 416 -29.35 2.37 -15.49
CA LEU A 416 -28.87 2.84 -14.18
C LEU A 416 -29.25 4.30 -13.84
N ASP A 417 -30.12 4.95 -14.61
CA ASP A 417 -30.47 6.37 -14.46
C ASP A 417 -31.37 6.72 -13.25
N GLY A 418 -31.51 5.83 -12.27
CA GLY A 418 -32.43 6.01 -11.15
C GLY A 418 -31.82 6.32 -9.78
N LEU A 419 -30.50 6.16 -9.57
CA LEU A 419 -29.95 6.14 -8.20
C LEU A 419 -28.62 6.93 -8.08
N PRO A 420 -28.65 8.16 -7.52
CA PRO A 420 -27.48 9.03 -7.38
C PRO A 420 -26.29 8.39 -6.62
N LEU A 421 -26.57 7.43 -5.73
CA LEU A 421 -25.56 6.74 -4.90
C LEU A 421 -24.64 5.78 -5.69
N TRP A 422 -25.06 5.29 -6.86
CA TRP A 422 -24.27 4.31 -7.61
C TRP A 422 -23.11 4.93 -8.36
N SER A 423 -23.17 6.23 -8.68
CA SER A 423 -22.05 6.94 -9.33
C SER A 423 -20.79 6.97 -8.47
N HIS A 424 -20.93 7.01 -7.14
CA HIS A 424 -19.84 7.00 -6.17
C HIS A 424 -19.25 5.60 -5.93
N VAL A 425 -20.09 4.56 -5.90
CA VAL A 425 -19.64 3.15 -5.85
C VAL A 425 -18.92 2.79 -7.14
N TRP A 426 -19.47 3.20 -8.29
CA TRP A 426 -18.81 3.04 -9.57
C TRP A 426 -17.47 3.75 -9.59
N THR A 427 -17.38 5.04 -9.23
CA THR A 427 -16.08 5.75 -9.17
C THR A 427 -15.11 5.20 -8.12
N GLY A 428 -15.56 4.64 -7.00
CA GLY A 428 -14.69 3.98 -6.01
C GLY A 428 -14.11 2.66 -6.52
N VAL A 429 -14.96 1.81 -7.12
CA VAL A 429 -14.55 0.56 -7.77
C VAL A 429 -13.67 0.85 -8.99
N THR A 430 -14.05 1.83 -9.82
CA THR A 430 -13.21 2.28 -10.94
C THR A 430 -11.94 3.00 -10.48
N VAL A 431 -11.86 3.77 -9.39
CA VAL A 431 -10.57 4.38 -9.00
C VAL A 431 -9.59 3.32 -8.46
N THR A 432 -10.11 2.25 -7.85
CA THR A 432 -9.29 1.10 -7.42
C THR A 432 -8.85 0.22 -8.59
N THR A 433 -9.58 0.21 -9.72
CA THR A 433 -9.27 -0.62 -10.92
C THR A 433 -8.77 0.16 -12.16
N LEU A 434 -9.27 1.37 -12.46
CA LEU A 434 -8.63 2.35 -13.36
C LEU A 434 -7.32 2.90 -12.79
N GLY A 435 -7.08 2.82 -11.47
CA GLY A 435 -5.71 2.94 -10.94
C GLY A 435 -4.77 1.88 -11.49
N MET A 436 -5.28 0.70 -11.86
CA MET A 436 -4.55 -0.38 -12.53
C MET A 436 -4.44 -0.18 -14.07
N TRP A 437 -5.11 0.83 -14.66
CA TRP A 437 -5.11 1.08 -16.12
C TRP A 437 -4.67 2.50 -16.54
N ARG A 438 -4.78 3.53 -15.70
CA ARG A 438 -4.57 4.94 -16.10
C ARG A 438 -3.11 5.42 -16.14
N HIS A 439 -2.12 4.60 -15.80
CA HIS A 439 -0.72 4.93 -16.08
C HIS A 439 -0.17 4.38 -17.40
N HIS A 440 -1.03 3.76 -18.23
CA HIS A 440 -0.68 3.34 -19.59
C HIS A 440 -1.47 4.11 -20.65
N SER A 441 -1.20 5.42 -20.79
CA SER A 441 -1.38 6.16 -22.05
C SER A 441 -1.05 7.64 -21.89
N SER A 442 0.24 7.97 -21.99
CA SER A 442 0.67 9.26 -22.53
C SER A 442 1.26 9.03 -23.91
N ILE A 443 0.40 8.75 -24.89
CA ILE A 443 0.72 8.90 -26.30
C ILE A 443 -0.29 9.90 -26.85
N GLY A 444 0.22 11.09 -27.17
CA GLY A 444 -0.57 12.13 -27.80
C GLY A 444 -1.07 11.67 -29.16
N HIS A 445 -2.38 11.80 -29.37
CA HIS A 445 -2.92 11.94 -30.71
C HIS A 445 -3.88 13.12 -30.73
N SER A 446 -3.46 14.12 -31.50
CA SER A 446 -4.25 15.24 -31.97
C SER A 446 -5.57 14.76 -32.60
N LEU A 447 -6.70 15.15 -32.02
CA LEU A 447 -8.02 14.98 -32.60
C LEU A 447 -8.21 15.99 -33.76
N LEU A 448 -8.18 15.48 -35.00
CA LEU A 448 -8.82 16.13 -36.14
C LEU A 448 -10.25 15.56 -36.27
N PRO A 449 -11.29 16.38 -36.53
CA PRO A 449 -12.66 15.91 -36.66
C PRO A 449 -12.89 15.32 -38.06
N LEU A 450 -13.49 14.13 -38.13
CA LEU A 450 -14.04 13.54 -39.36
C LEU A 450 -15.57 13.45 -39.29
N PRO A 451 -16.27 13.46 -40.44
CA PRO A 451 -17.58 14.11 -40.59
C PRO A 451 -18.78 13.19 -40.33
N ALA A 452 -19.90 13.82 -40.01
CA ALA A 452 -21.20 13.21 -39.81
C ALA A 452 -21.72 12.50 -41.08
N TRP A 453 -22.10 11.23 -40.94
CA TRP A 453 -22.84 10.46 -41.94
C TRP A 453 -24.32 10.43 -41.55
N THR A 454 -25.17 11.00 -42.40
CA THR A 454 -26.64 10.87 -42.38
C THR A 454 -27.09 9.57 -43.06
N PRO A 455 -28.15 8.90 -42.58
CA PRO A 455 -28.65 7.66 -43.20
C PRO A 455 -29.55 7.97 -44.42
N PRO A 456 -29.54 7.12 -45.48
CA PRO A 456 -30.55 7.18 -46.52
C PRO A 456 -31.79 6.36 -46.14
N ALA A 457 -32.95 6.89 -46.52
CA ALA A 457 -34.27 6.32 -46.36
C ALA A 457 -34.57 5.23 -47.40
N LEU A 458 -35.08 4.08 -46.96
CA LEU A 458 -36.45 3.55 -47.19
C LEU A 458 -36.56 2.14 -46.63
#